data_AF-R1GS16-F1
#
_entry.id   AF-R1GS16-F1
#
_cell.length_a   1.000
_cell.length_b   1.000
_cell.length_c   1.000
_cell.angle_alpha   90.00
_cell.angle_beta   90.00
_cell.angle_gamma   90.00
#
_symmetry.space_group_name_H-M   'P 1'
#
loop_
_entity.id
_entity.type
_entity.pdbx_description
1 polymer ?
#
loop_
_entity_poly.entity_id
_entity_poly.type
_entity_poly.pdbx_seq_one_letter_code
_entity_poly.pdbx_strand_id
1 'polypeptide(L)'
;MSFEQSHQTSLKRRRGSDSPPPAERAPKKRPGKKARSELSPEEDWAGDWIHKLGFELTTRKNADHPNALAWQHLSSPEAGRLDLFTDGSGYNRATGVAGWAVVRADGQKRELVHFRSGTFAKADRPAGAKPGNVSPFEAEFMAVVGGLEHVCEQVVALRSEGRPAWTHVVIFSDSPSILGSIGRYNEKTHRTMDTMHGEWLNVRLLRVGERLRDLGVHCKLCFVKGHRDVPGNEAADRVAKAQAGYRTWDEIAAMKFERQGYGSIKDLPFPTASSVAPPEETASSSG
;
A
#
# COMPACT_ATOMS: atom_id res chain seq x y z
N MET A 1 -4.58 36.62 -63.86
CA MET A 1 -3.98 37.76 -63.17
C MET A 1 -2.86 37.23 -62.31
N SER A 2 -1.62 37.39 -62.79
CA SER A 2 -0.37 37.04 -62.12
C SER A 2 -0.04 38.08 -61.07
N PHE A 3 0.49 37.67 -59.93
CA PHE A 3 1.49 38.47 -59.22
C PHE A 3 2.44 37.54 -58.45
N GLU A 4 3.58 37.29 -59.08
CA GLU A 4 4.84 36.98 -58.41
C GLU A 4 5.27 38.18 -57.56
N GLN A 5 5.86 37.93 -56.39
CA GLN A 5 6.86 38.79 -55.73
C GLN A 5 7.40 38.02 -54.52
N SER A 6 8.58 37.41 -54.59
CA SER A 6 9.93 37.98 -54.53
C SER A 6 10.52 37.89 -53.12
N HIS A 7 11.53 37.01 -53.01
CA HIS A 7 12.47 36.89 -51.91
C HIS A 7 13.14 38.22 -51.55
N GLN A 8 13.20 38.54 -50.25
CA GLN A 8 14.30 39.32 -49.70
C GLN A 8 14.79 38.70 -48.39
N THR A 9 15.98 38.12 -48.49
CA THR A 9 16.85 37.69 -47.39
C THR A 9 17.46 38.92 -46.71
N SER A 10 17.16 39.13 -45.42
CA SER A 10 17.84 40.13 -44.60
C SER A 10 18.76 39.45 -43.58
N LEU A 11 20.05 39.38 -43.93
CA LEU A 11 21.18 39.13 -43.04
C LEU A 11 21.21 40.20 -41.94
N LYS A 12 20.87 39.84 -40.69
CA LYS A 12 21.15 40.69 -39.53
C LYS A 12 22.40 40.21 -38.79
N ARG A 13 23.37 41.12 -38.83
CA ARG A 13 24.71 41.11 -38.22
C ARG A 13 24.70 40.62 -36.77
N ARG A 14 25.61 39.69 -36.49
CA ARG A 14 26.16 39.41 -35.16
C ARG A 14 26.80 40.68 -34.59
N ARG A 15 26.31 41.17 -33.45
CA ARG A 15 27.10 42.03 -32.55
C ARG A 15 27.74 41.11 -31.51
N GLY A 16 29.06 41.17 -31.44
CA GLY A 16 29.85 40.54 -30.39
C GLY A 16 29.46 41.14 -29.04
N SER A 17 29.05 40.28 -28.13
CA SER A 17 29.06 40.55 -26.71
C SER A 17 30.38 40.00 -26.18
N ASP A 18 31.33 40.89 -25.92
CA ASP A 18 32.49 40.63 -25.06
C ASP A 18 31.97 40.33 -23.66
N SER A 19 31.70 39.06 -23.40
CA SER A 19 31.53 38.53 -22.05
C SER A 19 32.84 37.86 -21.67
N PRO A 20 33.47 38.23 -20.54
CA PRO A 20 34.65 37.53 -20.07
C PRO A 20 34.30 36.04 -19.85
N PRO A 21 35.24 35.12 -20.12
CA PRO A 21 35.01 33.70 -19.89
C PRO A 21 34.59 33.50 -18.43
N PRO A 22 33.57 32.68 -18.15
CA PRO A 22 33.17 32.39 -16.79
C PRO A 22 34.37 31.80 -16.06
N ALA A 23 34.73 32.42 -14.93
CA ALA A 23 35.78 31.92 -14.05
C ALA A 23 35.56 30.43 -13.80
N GLU A 24 36.61 29.64 -14.06
CA GLU A 24 36.67 28.21 -13.80
C GLU A 24 36.17 27.97 -12.37
N ARG A 25 34.91 27.54 -12.24
CA ARG A 25 34.35 27.20 -10.93
C ARG A 25 35.08 25.96 -10.49
N ALA A 26 36.04 26.14 -9.57
CA ALA A 26 36.65 25.07 -8.81
C ALA A 26 35.55 24.06 -8.44
N PRO A 27 35.75 22.75 -8.67
CA PRO A 27 34.72 21.75 -8.45
C PRO A 27 34.22 21.91 -7.03
N LYS A 28 32.93 22.27 -6.88
CA LYS A 28 32.27 22.27 -5.58
C LYS A 28 32.46 20.87 -5.04
N LYS A 29 33.38 20.72 -4.06
CA LYS A 29 33.49 19.49 -3.26
C LYS A 29 32.09 19.23 -2.78
N ARG A 30 31.43 18.20 -3.35
CA ARG A 30 30.20 17.67 -2.79
C ARG A 30 30.51 17.46 -1.31
N PRO A 31 29.72 18.02 -0.37
CA PRO A 31 29.90 17.67 1.03
C PRO A 31 29.95 16.15 1.06
N GLY A 32 31.09 15.62 1.50
CA GLY A 32 31.35 14.19 1.48
C GLY A 32 30.11 13.52 2.03
N LYS A 33 29.60 12.49 1.33
CA LYS A 33 28.68 11.55 1.96
C LYS A 33 29.29 11.28 3.32
N LYS A 34 28.70 11.82 4.40
CA LYS A 34 29.10 11.44 5.75
C LYS A 34 29.08 9.93 5.68
N ALA A 35 30.24 9.32 5.92
CA ALA A 35 30.35 7.88 6.05
C ALA A 35 29.17 7.49 6.92
N ARG A 36 28.24 6.73 6.33
CA ARG A 36 27.12 6.14 7.05
C ARG A 36 27.84 5.43 8.19
N SER A 37 27.70 5.94 9.41
CA SER A 37 28.41 5.42 10.56
C SER A 37 28.27 3.91 10.48
N GLU A 38 29.40 3.22 10.44
CA GLU A 38 29.44 1.76 10.58
C GLU A 38 28.88 1.47 11.96
N LEU A 39 27.55 1.38 12.02
CA LEU A 39 26.83 0.88 13.17
C LEU A 39 27.30 -0.56 13.31
N SER A 40 27.80 -0.88 14.50
CA SER A 40 28.23 -2.22 14.89
C SER A 40 27.19 -3.26 14.44
N PRO A 41 27.60 -4.40 13.87
CA PRO A 41 26.71 -5.52 13.55
C PRO A 41 25.89 -6.06 14.75
N GLU A 42 26.17 -5.58 15.96
CA GLU A 42 25.62 -6.08 17.24
C GLU A 42 24.53 -5.18 17.84
N GLU A 43 24.18 -4.06 17.20
CA GLU A 43 22.92 -3.39 17.56
C GLU A 43 21.77 -4.15 16.88
N ASP A 44 21.08 -4.98 17.66
CA ASP A 44 19.85 -5.73 17.33
C ASP A 44 18.71 -4.82 16.83
N TRP A 45 18.85 -4.25 15.64
CA TRP A 45 17.81 -3.49 14.93
C TRP A 45 16.88 -4.43 14.14
N ALA A 46 17.29 -5.69 13.97
CA ALA A 46 16.47 -6.75 13.41
C ALA A 46 15.73 -7.45 14.55
N GLY A 47 14.70 -6.80 15.07
CA GLY A 47 13.74 -7.49 15.90
C GLY A 47 13.08 -8.57 15.04
N ASP A 48 13.37 -9.82 15.35
CA ASP A 48 12.79 -10.99 14.71
C ASP A 48 11.29 -11.16 15.05
N TRP A 49 10.54 -10.07 14.88
CA TRP A 49 9.12 -9.95 15.20
C TRP A 49 8.30 -10.88 14.33
N ILE A 50 8.75 -11.12 13.11
CA ILE A 50 8.12 -12.08 12.22
C ILE A 50 8.13 -13.46 12.89
N HIS A 51 9.26 -13.92 13.43
CA HIS A 51 9.28 -15.19 14.16
C HIS A 51 8.56 -15.12 15.52
N LYS A 52 8.62 -14.00 16.27
CA LYS A 52 7.87 -13.85 17.54
C LYS A 52 6.35 -13.85 17.37
N LEU A 53 5.85 -13.30 16.27
CA LEU A 53 4.43 -13.29 15.93
C LEU A 53 3.99 -14.61 15.28
N GLY A 54 4.95 -15.51 14.96
CA GLY A 54 4.68 -16.72 14.19
C GLY A 54 4.24 -16.40 12.76
N PHE A 55 4.71 -15.28 12.20
CA PHE A 55 4.44 -14.90 10.83
C PHE A 55 5.47 -15.56 9.90
N GLU A 56 5.04 -15.92 8.71
CA GLU A 56 5.93 -16.25 7.60
C GLU A 56 6.05 -15.08 6.64
N LEU A 57 7.24 -14.79 6.13
CA LEU A 57 7.46 -13.72 5.15
C LEU A 57 8.17 -14.22 3.90
N THR A 58 7.57 -13.95 2.73
CA THR A 58 8.22 -14.15 1.42
C THR A 58 8.48 -12.81 0.75
N THR A 59 9.76 -12.44 0.56
CA THR A 59 10.16 -11.15 -0.02
C THR A 59 10.53 -11.25 -1.50
N ARG A 60 10.78 -10.09 -2.15
CA ARG A 60 11.15 -9.99 -3.58
C ARG A 60 12.35 -10.86 -3.99
N LYS A 61 13.34 -11.08 -3.12
CA LYS A 61 14.51 -11.92 -3.45
C LYS A 61 14.16 -13.41 -3.61
N ASN A 62 13.00 -13.82 -3.08
CA ASN A 62 12.47 -15.18 -3.16
C ASN A 62 11.21 -15.23 -4.06
N ALA A 63 11.06 -14.27 -4.99
CA ALA A 63 9.78 -13.96 -5.65
C ALA A 63 9.48 -14.66 -6.99
N ASP A 64 10.31 -15.59 -7.44
CA ASP A 64 9.95 -16.41 -8.61
C ASP A 64 8.90 -17.48 -8.24
N HIS A 65 8.80 -17.85 -6.95
CA HIS A 65 7.84 -18.82 -6.40
C HIS A 65 6.45 -18.25 -5.99
N PRO A 66 6.29 -16.99 -5.53
CA PRO A 66 5.02 -16.41 -5.09
C PRO A 66 3.98 -16.12 -6.16
N ASN A 67 4.38 -15.80 -7.40
CA ASN A 67 3.39 -15.69 -8.48
C ASN A 67 2.83 -17.08 -8.81
N ALA A 68 3.69 -18.10 -8.85
CA ALA A 68 3.27 -19.50 -8.97
C ALA A 68 2.46 -19.96 -7.75
N LEU A 69 2.80 -19.58 -6.52
CA LEU A 69 2.00 -19.85 -5.31
C LEU A 69 0.66 -19.14 -5.35
N ALA A 70 0.59 -17.86 -5.72
CA ALA A 70 -0.68 -17.16 -5.86
C ALA A 70 -1.58 -17.92 -6.85
N TRP A 71 -1.06 -18.31 -8.01
CA TRP A 71 -1.79 -19.15 -8.97
C TRP A 71 -2.12 -20.56 -8.46
N GLN A 72 -1.19 -21.22 -7.78
CA GLN A 72 -1.35 -22.59 -7.25
C GLN A 72 -2.34 -22.64 -6.10
N HIS A 73 -2.33 -21.65 -5.21
CA HIS A 73 -3.27 -21.52 -4.09
C HIS A 73 -4.69 -21.20 -4.57
N LEU A 74 -4.81 -20.35 -5.59
CA LEU A 74 -6.08 -20.14 -6.31
C LEU A 74 -6.60 -21.42 -6.98
N SER A 75 -5.74 -22.44 -7.18
CA SER A 75 -6.08 -23.70 -7.84
C SER A 75 -6.30 -24.88 -6.87
N SER A 76 -5.90 -24.76 -5.59
CA SER A 76 -6.06 -25.81 -4.57
C SER A 76 -6.30 -25.21 -3.17
N PRO A 77 -7.52 -24.72 -2.90
CA PRO A 77 -7.88 -24.10 -1.63
C PRO A 77 -7.92 -25.12 -0.48
N GLU A 78 -7.18 -24.83 0.59
CA GLU A 78 -7.10 -25.63 1.81
C GLU A 78 -8.24 -25.26 2.78
N ALA A 79 -8.83 -26.26 3.45
CA ALA A 79 -9.85 -26.01 4.47
C ALA A 79 -9.27 -25.20 5.63
N GLY A 80 -10.00 -24.18 6.09
CA GLY A 80 -9.55 -23.31 7.19
C GLY A 80 -8.54 -22.24 6.78
N ARG A 81 -8.31 -22.03 5.48
CA ARG A 81 -7.41 -21.00 4.96
C ARG A 81 -8.14 -19.82 4.34
N LEU A 82 -7.59 -18.62 4.48
CA LEU A 82 -8.05 -17.38 3.85
C LEU A 82 -6.92 -16.71 3.07
N ASP A 83 -7.13 -16.51 1.77
CA ASP A 83 -6.20 -15.78 0.91
C ASP A 83 -6.73 -14.35 0.63
N LEU A 84 -5.91 -13.35 0.93
CA LEU A 84 -6.21 -11.93 0.78
C LEU A 84 -5.17 -11.25 -0.11
N PHE A 85 -5.63 -10.34 -0.95
CA PHE A 85 -4.80 -9.49 -1.79
C PHE A 85 -4.97 -8.04 -1.35
N THR A 86 -3.88 -7.33 -1.17
CA THR A 86 -3.88 -5.97 -0.61
C THR A 86 -3.16 -5.01 -1.53
N ASP A 87 -3.72 -3.81 -1.68
CA ASP A 87 -3.09 -2.71 -2.42
C ASP A 87 -3.46 -1.36 -1.78
N GLY A 88 -2.57 -0.39 -1.92
CA GLY A 88 -2.80 1.00 -1.55
C GLY A 88 -2.43 1.98 -2.66
N SER A 89 -3.28 2.99 -2.84
CA SER A 89 -3.13 3.99 -3.90
C SER A 89 -3.27 5.41 -3.35
N GLY A 90 -2.32 6.31 -3.65
CA GLY A 90 -2.42 7.73 -3.25
C GLY A 90 -2.92 8.61 -4.39
N TYR A 91 -4.08 9.27 -4.26
CA TYR A 91 -4.81 9.94 -5.35
C TYR A 91 -4.25 11.29 -5.80
N ASN A 92 -3.83 12.13 -4.87
CA ASN A 92 -3.21 13.39 -5.25
C ASN A 92 -2.46 13.94 -4.03
N ARG A 93 -1.22 14.39 -4.23
CA ARG A 93 -0.50 15.14 -3.18
C ARG A 93 -1.25 16.40 -2.76
N ALA A 94 -2.17 16.93 -3.58
CA ALA A 94 -2.97 18.10 -3.25
C ALA A 94 -4.09 17.82 -2.24
N THR A 95 -4.81 16.70 -2.38
CA THR A 95 -5.91 16.34 -1.46
C THR A 95 -5.40 15.64 -0.19
N GLY A 96 -4.23 15.01 -0.27
CA GLY A 96 -3.64 14.28 0.86
C GLY A 96 -4.45 13.04 1.26
N VAL A 97 -5.33 12.55 0.37
CA VAL A 97 -6.13 11.34 0.55
C VAL A 97 -5.52 10.19 -0.25
N ALA A 98 -5.46 9.02 0.37
CA ALA A 98 -5.16 7.76 -0.29
C ALA A 98 -6.31 6.77 -0.08
N GLY A 99 -6.41 5.79 -0.97
CA GLY A 99 -7.29 4.63 -0.84
C GLY A 99 -6.49 3.38 -0.57
N TRP A 100 -7.10 2.43 0.11
CA TRP A 100 -6.55 1.10 0.33
C TRP A 100 -7.64 0.06 0.15
N ALA A 101 -7.25 -1.16 -0.21
CA ALA A 101 -8.17 -2.24 -0.45
C ALA A 101 -7.60 -3.60 -0.06
N VAL A 102 -8.52 -4.48 0.31
CA VAL A 102 -8.30 -5.89 0.60
C VAL A 102 -9.36 -6.66 -0.17
N VAL A 103 -8.92 -7.56 -1.02
CA VAL A 103 -9.78 -8.42 -1.82
C VAL A 103 -9.52 -9.85 -1.40
N ARG A 104 -10.59 -10.57 -1.08
CA ARG A 104 -10.53 -12.01 -0.83
C ARG A 104 -10.65 -12.72 -2.17
N ALA A 105 -9.81 -13.72 -2.38
CA ALA A 105 -10.09 -14.70 -3.43
C ALA A 105 -10.69 -15.97 -2.82
N ASP A 106 -11.76 -16.46 -3.44
CA ASP A 106 -12.28 -17.80 -3.21
C ASP A 106 -11.81 -18.69 -4.37
N GLY A 107 -10.74 -19.45 -4.15
CA GLY A 107 -10.18 -20.35 -5.16
C GLY A 107 -11.14 -21.47 -5.59
N GLN A 108 -12.05 -21.92 -4.71
CA GLN A 108 -13.01 -22.98 -5.06
C GLN A 108 -14.02 -22.47 -6.07
N LYS A 109 -14.51 -21.25 -5.84
CA LYS A 109 -15.53 -20.63 -6.68
C LYS A 109 -14.95 -19.81 -7.82
N ARG A 110 -13.63 -19.57 -7.80
CA ARG A 110 -12.93 -18.61 -8.66
C ARG A 110 -13.60 -17.22 -8.61
N GLU A 111 -13.92 -16.80 -7.40
CA GLU A 111 -14.58 -15.54 -7.13
C GLU A 111 -13.63 -14.56 -6.45
N LEU A 112 -13.68 -13.31 -6.89
CA LEU A 112 -13.08 -12.20 -6.16
C LEU A 112 -14.20 -11.56 -5.36
N VAL A 113 -14.00 -11.45 -4.05
CA VAL A 113 -14.97 -10.86 -3.14
C VAL A 113 -14.30 -9.65 -2.52
N HIS A 114 -14.94 -8.49 -2.62
CA HIS A 114 -14.48 -7.34 -1.85
C HIS A 114 -14.50 -7.72 -0.37
N PHE A 115 -13.36 -7.57 0.29
CA PHE A 115 -13.24 -7.95 1.69
C PHE A 115 -13.34 -6.72 2.57
N ARG A 116 -12.49 -5.71 2.31
CA ARG A 116 -12.52 -4.42 3.01
C ARG A 116 -11.79 -3.37 2.18
N SER A 117 -12.16 -2.11 2.34
CA SER A 117 -11.42 -1.00 1.75
C SER A 117 -11.72 0.29 2.51
N GLY A 118 -10.94 1.34 2.27
CA GLY A 118 -11.28 2.66 2.79
C GLY A 118 -10.37 3.74 2.25
N THR A 119 -10.68 4.97 2.66
CA THR A 119 -9.80 6.12 2.51
C THR A 119 -8.91 6.27 3.73
N PHE A 120 -7.76 6.89 3.54
CA PHE A 120 -6.84 7.28 4.57
C PHE A 120 -6.36 8.70 4.28
N ALA A 121 -6.59 9.60 5.22
CA ALA A 121 -6.25 11.01 5.16
C ALA A 121 -5.28 11.38 6.28
N LYS A 122 -4.69 12.57 6.19
CA LYS A 122 -3.77 13.09 7.22
C LYS A 122 -4.40 13.12 8.62
N ALA A 123 -5.70 13.39 8.72
CA ALA A 123 -6.43 13.47 9.98
C ALA A 123 -6.55 12.12 10.71
N ASP A 124 -6.43 11.00 9.99
CA ASP A 124 -6.51 9.66 10.56
C ASP A 124 -5.22 9.22 11.27
N ARG A 125 -4.16 10.04 11.20
CA ARG A 125 -2.90 9.75 11.89
C ARG A 125 -3.01 10.07 13.38
N PRO A 126 -2.34 9.29 14.25
CA PRO A 126 -2.27 9.63 15.67
C PRO A 126 -1.56 10.96 15.89
N ALA A 127 -1.87 11.61 17.02
CA ALA A 127 -1.19 12.82 17.46
C ALA A 127 0.34 12.58 17.53
N GLY A 128 1.13 13.52 17.01
CA GLY A 128 2.58 13.41 16.95
C GLY A 128 3.14 12.66 15.73
N ALA A 129 2.29 12.06 14.89
CA ALA A 129 2.73 11.55 13.60
C ALA A 129 3.28 12.69 12.73
N LYS A 130 4.35 12.40 11.98
CA LYS A 130 5.04 13.40 11.16
C LYS A 130 4.05 14.12 10.22
N PRO A 131 4.10 15.48 10.16
CA PRO A 131 3.26 16.22 9.25
C PRO A 131 3.66 15.95 7.79
N GLY A 132 2.66 15.85 6.91
CA GLY A 132 2.85 15.66 5.48
C GLY A 132 1.61 15.06 4.82
N ASN A 133 1.65 14.93 3.49
CA ASN A 133 0.62 14.21 2.76
C ASN A 133 0.69 12.72 3.09
N VAL A 134 -0.44 12.02 2.93
CA VAL A 134 -0.46 10.56 2.95
C VAL A 134 0.41 10.04 1.82
N SER A 135 1.38 9.20 2.17
CA SER A 135 2.25 8.55 1.20
C SER A 135 1.58 7.29 0.65
N PRO A 136 1.86 6.90 -0.62
CA PRO A 136 1.44 5.61 -1.14
C PRO A 136 1.87 4.46 -0.23
N PHE A 137 3.07 4.55 0.35
CA PHE A 137 3.56 3.58 1.33
C PHE A 137 2.62 3.41 2.54
N GLU A 138 2.11 4.50 3.12
CA GLU A 138 1.14 4.40 4.22
C GLU A 138 -0.17 3.77 3.80
N ALA A 139 -0.65 4.06 2.58
CA ALA A 139 -1.88 3.48 2.05
C ALA A 139 -1.75 1.96 1.87
N GLU A 140 -0.63 1.54 1.30
CA GLU A 140 -0.27 0.14 1.09
C GLU A 140 -0.16 -0.59 2.44
N PHE A 141 0.43 0.08 3.44
CA PHE A 141 0.63 -0.52 4.76
C PHE A 141 -0.67 -0.58 5.55
N MET A 142 -1.54 0.43 5.38
CA MET A 142 -2.92 0.40 5.84
C MET A 142 -3.74 -0.74 5.22
N ALA A 143 -3.51 -1.08 3.95
CA ALA A 143 -4.17 -2.21 3.31
C ALA A 143 -3.88 -3.53 4.03
N VAL A 144 -2.61 -3.80 4.33
CA VAL A 144 -2.19 -5.00 5.07
C VAL A 144 -2.75 -5.01 6.50
N VAL A 145 -2.59 -3.92 7.25
CA VAL A 145 -3.07 -3.82 8.64
C VAL A 145 -4.59 -3.92 8.71
N GLY A 146 -5.31 -3.17 7.86
CA GLY A 146 -6.77 -3.18 7.82
C GLY A 146 -7.34 -4.54 7.41
N GLY A 147 -6.64 -5.28 6.55
CA GLY A 147 -6.97 -6.67 6.23
C GLY A 147 -6.86 -7.59 7.44
N LEU A 148 -5.73 -7.56 8.14
CA LEU A 148 -5.48 -8.39 9.34
C LEU A 148 -6.46 -8.05 10.48
N GLU A 149 -6.76 -6.77 10.69
CA GLU A 149 -7.71 -6.33 11.71
C GLU A 149 -9.12 -6.85 11.41
N HIS A 150 -9.52 -6.81 10.14
CA HIS A 150 -10.80 -7.38 9.75
C HIS A 150 -10.86 -8.90 9.95
N VAL A 151 -9.77 -9.61 9.67
CA VAL A 151 -9.69 -11.05 9.94
C VAL A 151 -9.88 -11.33 11.43
N CYS A 152 -9.24 -10.56 12.32
CA CYS A 152 -9.47 -10.68 13.76
C CYS A 152 -10.96 -10.58 14.12
N GLU A 153 -11.64 -9.54 13.60
CA GLU A 153 -13.06 -9.31 13.83
C GLU A 153 -13.91 -10.50 13.36
N GLN A 154 -13.66 -10.98 12.13
CA GLN A 154 -14.41 -12.09 11.53
C GLN A 154 -14.16 -13.42 12.25
N VAL A 155 -12.93 -13.72 12.65
CA VAL A 155 -12.61 -14.96 13.39
C VAL A 155 -13.33 -14.98 14.74
N VAL A 156 -13.35 -13.86 15.46
CA VAL A 156 -14.08 -13.74 16.72
C VAL A 156 -15.58 -13.93 16.50
N ALA A 157 -16.15 -13.24 15.50
CA ALA A 157 -17.57 -13.34 15.18
C ALA A 157 -17.98 -14.78 14.84
N LEU A 158 -17.29 -15.42 13.89
CA LEU A 158 -17.56 -16.80 13.48
C LEU A 158 -17.49 -17.78 14.65
N ARG A 159 -16.48 -17.66 15.52
CA ARG A 159 -16.34 -18.54 16.70
C ARG A 159 -17.44 -18.30 17.72
N SER A 160 -17.86 -17.06 17.93
CA SER A 160 -18.98 -16.74 18.83
C SER A 160 -20.32 -17.32 18.35
N GLU A 161 -20.46 -17.50 17.04
CA GLU A 161 -21.60 -18.18 16.40
C GLU A 161 -21.45 -19.71 16.36
N GLY A 162 -20.38 -20.29 16.92
CA GLY A 162 -20.09 -21.72 16.85
C GLY A 162 -19.68 -22.21 15.46
N ARG A 163 -19.31 -21.30 14.55
CA ARG A 163 -18.92 -21.61 13.16
C ARG A 163 -17.41 -21.83 13.06
N PRO A 164 -16.95 -22.71 12.15
CA PRO A 164 -15.53 -22.85 11.88
C PRO A 164 -14.96 -21.54 11.33
N ALA A 165 -13.87 -21.07 11.93
CA ALA A 165 -13.13 -19.90 11.49
C ALA A 165 -11.81 -20.32 10.82
N TRP A 166 -11.19 -19.39 10.11
CA TRP A 166 -9.88 -19.62 9.51
C TRP A 166 -8.80 -19.80 10.58
N THR A 167 -7.86 -20.71 10.30
CA THR A 167 -6.66 -20.97 11.10
C THR A 167 -5.39 -20.52 10.38
N HIS A 168 -5.47 -20.26 9.06
CA HIS A 168 -4.37 -19.79 8.25
C HIS A 168 -4.81 -18.62 7.38
N VAL A 169 -4.01 -17.55 7.36
CA VAL A 169 -4.24 -16.35 6.55
C VAL A 169 -3.01 -16.10 5.71
N VAL A 170 -3.18 -15.91 4.42
CA VAL A 170 -2.11 -15.51 3.50
C VAL A 170 -2.46 -14.17 2.89
N ILE A 171 -1.59 -13.19 3.07
CA ILE A 171 -1.73 -11.85 2.48
C ILE A 171 -0.72 -11.71 1.35
N PHE A 172 -1.21 -11.40 0.17
CA PHE A 172 -0.43 -11.05 -1.00
C PHE A 172 -0.40 -9.52 -1.14
N SER A 173 0.80 -8.95 -1.15
CA SER A 173 1.03 -7.53 -1.41
C SER A 173 2.14 -7.38 -2.45
N ASP A 174 2.01 -6.40 -3.33
CA ASP A 174 3.04 -6.05 -4.30
C ASP A 174 4.00 -4.95 -3.84
N SER A 175 3.88 -4.51 -2.59
CA SER A 175 4.74 -3.50 -2.00
C SER A 175 5.95 -4.12 -1.30
N PRO A 176 7.14 -4.17 -1.95
CA PRO A 176 8.33 -4.75 -1.33
C PRO A 176 8.82 -3.90 -0.15
N SER A 177 8.50 -2.60 -0.15
CA SER A 177 8.85 -1.67 0.92
C SER A 177 8.14 -2.04 2.22
N ILE A 178 6.86 -2.43 2.15
CA ILE A 178 6.11 -2.87 3.32
C ILE A 178 6.70 -4.14 3.87
N LEU A 179 6.78 -5.16 3.03
CA LEU A 179 7.30 -6.46 3.41
C LEU A 179 8.72 -6.37 3.97
N GLY A 180 9.54 -5.47 3.43
CA GLY A 180 10.86 -5.16 3.95
C GLY A 180 10.86 -4.37 5.26
N SER A 181 9.82 -3.59 5.55
CA SER A 181 9.68 -2.82 6.79
C SER A 181 9.09 -3.61 7.95
N ILE A 182 8.33 -4.66 7.67
CA ILE A 182 7.79 -5.56 8.69
C ILE A 182 8.95 -6.24 9.41
N GLY A 183 8.92 -6.22 10.74
CA GLY A 183 10.03 -6.71 11.58
C GLY A 183 11.13 -5.70 11.87
N ARG A 184 11.05 -4.46 11.37
CA ARG A 184 12.07 -3.42 11.65
C ARG A 184 11.69 -2.45 12.76
N TYR A 185 10.77 -2.86 13.64
CA TYR A 185 10.39 -2.10 14.83
C TYR A 185 11.27 -2.50 16.01
N ASN A 186 11.89 -1.52 16.66
CA ASN A 186 12.65 -1.72 17.88
C ASN A 186 11.76 -1.35 19.07
N GLU A 187 11.36 -2.34 19.85
CA GLU A 187 10.55 -2.14 21.06
C GLU A 187 11.26 -1.32 22.13
N LYS A 188 12.56 -1.53 22.32
CA LYS A 188 13.33 -0.85 23.38
C LYS A 188 13.39 0.66 23.13
N THR A 189 13.53 1.05 21.87
CA THR A 189 13.64 2.46 21.48
C THR A 189 12.32 3.04 21.00
N HIS A 190 11.29 2.22 20.82
CA HIS A 190 10.05 2.55 20.11
C HIS A 190 10.35 3.32 18.83
N ARG A 191 11.19 2.75 17.95
CA ARG A 191 11.62 3.34 16.67
C ARG A 191 11.68 2.29 15.57
N THR A 192 11.32 2.69 14.35
CA THR A 192 11.63 1.93 13.13
C THR A 192 12.96 2.39 12.51
N MET A 193 13.71 1.48 11.85
CA MET A 193 15.03 1.79 11.24
C MET A 193 15.05 3.02 10.31
N ASP A 194 13.91 3.35 9.66
CA ASP A 194 13.76 4.58 8.88
C ASP A 194 12.67 5.46 9.53
N THR A 195 13.10 6.54 10.17
CA THR A 195 12.34 7.38 11.11
C THR A 195 11.25 8.28 10.51
N MET A 196 10.63 8.00 9.36
CA MET A 196 9.76 9.05 8.76
C MET A 196 8.36 8.73 8.27
N HIS A 197 7.93 7.50 7.98
CA HIS A 197 6.56 7.26 7.53
C HIS A 197 6.05 5.88 8.00
N GLY A 198 4.91 5.84 8.70
CA GLY A 198 4.24 4.58 9.06
C GLY A 198 4.74 3.84 10.31
N GLU A 199 5.49 4.46 11.21
CA GLU A 199 5.88 3.82 12.48
C GLU A 199 4.68 3.36 13.30
N TRP A 200 3.69 4.23 13.45
CA TRP A 200 2.44 3.92 14.13
C TRP A 200 1.69 2.74 13.47
N LEU A 201 1.87 2.55 12.16
CA LEU A 201 1.32 1.40 11.45
C LEU A 201 2.07 0.12 11.80
N ASN A 202 3.39 0.16 11.98
CA ASN A 202 4.14 -1.00 12.47
C ASN A 202 3.65 -1.40 13.87
N VAL A 203 3.41 -0.44 14.76
CA VAL A 203 2.82 -0.73 16.08
C VAL A 203 1.44 -1.38 15.95
N ARG A 204 0.57 -0.89 15.06
CA ARG A 204 -0.72 -1.53 14.78
C ARG A 204 -0.56 -2.94 14.22
N LEU A 205 0.38 -3.16 13.30
CA LEU A 205 0.70 -4.46 12.74
C LEU A 205 1.13 -5.46 13.81
N LEU A 206 1.98 -5.03 14.75
CA LEU A 206 2.41 -5.88 15.86
C LEU A 206 1.22 -6.29 16.72
N ARG A 207 0.39 -5.33 17.13
CA ARG A 207 -0.80 -5.59 17.97
C ARG A 207 -1.80 -6.53 17.29
N VAL A 208 -2.05 -6.36 16.00
CA VAL A 208 -2.95 -7.26 15.27
C VAL A 208 -2.32 -8.64 15.08
N GLY A 209 -1.00 -8.73 14.89
CA GLY A 209 -0.28 -10.00 14.84
C GLY A 209 -0.37 -10.77 16.16
N GLU A 210 -0.17 -10.11 17.29
CA GLU A 210 -0.34 -10.71 18.62
C GLU A 210 -1.76 -11.24 18.80
N ARG A 211 -2.76 -10.43 18.43
CA ARG A 211 -4.16 -10.83 18.51
C ARG A 211 -4.47 -12.05 17.63
N LEU A 212 -3.95 -12.11 16.40
CA LEU A 212 -4.14 -13.26 15.52
C LEU A 212 -3.47 -14.52 16.09
N ARG A 213 -2.26 -14.40 16.63
CA ARG A 213 -1.57 -15.49 17.32
C ARG A 213 -2.37 -16.00 18.51
N ASP A 214 -2.90 -15.11 19.35
CA ASP A 214 -3.72 -15.48 20.52
C ASP A 214 -5.05 -16.11 20.10
N LEU A 215 -5.56 -15.77 18.92
CA LEU A 215 -6.67 -16.45 18.27
C LEU A 215 -6.26 -17.78 17.60
N GLY A 216 -4.99 -18.19 17.63
CA GLY A 216 -4.52 -19.41 16.96
C GLY A 216 -4.60 -19.33 15.44
N VAL A 217 -4.42 -18.14 14.87
CA VAL A 217 -4.42 -17.89 13.42
C VAL A 217 -3.00 -17.65 12.95
N HIS A 218 -2.48 -18.55 12.13
CA HIS A 218 -1.17 -18.40 11.49
C HIS A 218 -1.25 -17.44 10.31
N CYS A 219 -0.26 -16.54 10.19
CA CYS A 219 -0.26 -15.52 9.13
C CYS A 219 0.99 -15.62 8.25
N LYS A 220 0.78 -15.55 6.95
CA LYS A 220 1.86 -15.51 5.96
C LYS A 220 1.71 -14.26 5.09
N LEU A 221 2.79 -13.50 4.96
CA LEU A 221 2.87 -12.34 4.09
C LEU A 221 3.72 -12.69 2.87
N CYS A 222 3.14 -12.53 1.69
CA CYS A 222 3.72 -12.93 0.43
C CYS A 222 3.87 -11.72 -0.49
N PHE A 223 5.09 -11.48 -0.96
CA PHE A 223 5.30 -10.58 -2.08
C PHE A 223 4.72 -11.19 -3.34
N VAL A 224 3.82 -10.49 -4.02
CA VAL A 224 3.44 -10.77 -5.42
C VAL A 224 3.94 -9.65 -6.29
N LYS A 225 4.13 -9.90 -7.58
CA LYS A 225 4.54 -8.82 -8.46
C LYS A 225 3.33 -8.02 -8.90
N GLY A 226 3.36 -6.71 -8.66
CA GLY A 226 2.34 -5.78 -9.14
C GLY A 226 2.21 -5.78 -10.66
N HIS A 227 1.01 -5.49 -11.13
CA HIS A 227 0.66 -5.40 -12.56
C HIS A 227 1.01 -6.65 -13.39
N ARG A 228 0.87 -7.84 -12.82
CA ARG A 228 1.19 -9.12 -13.49
C ARG A 228 0.06 -10.15 -13.46
N ASP A 229 -1.13 -9.77 -13.92
CA ASP A 229 -2.23 -10.72 -14.21
C ASP A 229 -2.68 -11.58 -13.02
N VAL A 230 -2.37 -11.20 -11.78
CA VAL A 230 -2.90 -11.88 -10.58
C VAL A 230 -4.25 -11.24 -10.27
N PRO A 231 -5.39 -11.94 -10.46
CA PRO A 231 -6.71 -11.30 -10.45
C PRO A 231 -7.01 -10.58 -9.14
N GLY A 232 -6.67 -11.20 -8.00
CA GLY A 232 -6.87 -10.60 -6.69
C GLY A 232 -6.04 -9.33 -6.47
N ASN A 233 -4.78 -9.29 -6.94
CA ASN A 233 -3.93 -8.11 -6.81
C ASN A 233 -4.43 -6.96 -7.69
N GLU A 234 -4.82 -7.26 -8.93
CA GLU A 234 -5.39 -6.25 -9.82
C GLU A 234 -6.74 -5.72 -9.33
N ALA A 235 -7.57 -6.58 -8.73
CA ALA A 235 -8.80 -6.17 -8.09
C ALA A 235 -8.52 -5.25 -6.91
N ALA A 236 -7.56 -5.59 -6.04
CA ALA A 236 -7.16 -4.72 -4.94
C ALA A 236 -6.65 -3.36 -5.45
N ASP A 237 -5.78 -3.33 -6.46
CA ASP A 237 -5.28 -2.08 -7.08
C ASP A 237 -6.40 -1.18 -7.61
N ARG A 238 -7.39 -1.77 -8.26
CA ARG A 238 -8.53 -1.03 -8.80
C ARG A 238 -9.44 -0.47 -7.72
N VAL A 239 -9.74 -1.26 -6.69
CA VAL A 239 -10.55 -0.81 -5.54
C VAL A 239 -9.81 0.27 -4.75
N ALA A 240 -8.50 0.12 -4.52
CA ALA A 240 -7.68 1.12 -3.86
C ALA A 240 -7.65 2.43 -4.66
N LYS A 241 -7.53 2.34 -6.00
CA LYS A 241 -7.63 3.51 -6.89
C LYS A 241 -9.00 4.19 -6.81
N ALA A 242 -10.09 3.44 -6.78
CA ALA A 242 -11.43 4.03 -6.65
C ALA A 242 -11.61 4.72 -5.30
N GLN A 243 -11.18 4.08 -4.20
CA GLN A 243 -11.17 4.71 -2.87
C GLN A 243 -10.33 5.97 -2.85
N ALA A 244 -9.19 5.97 -3.53
CA ALA A 244 -8.35 7.14 -3.61
C ALA A 244 -9.06 8.28 -4.41
N GLY A 245 -9.89 7.93 -5.40
CA GLY A 245 -10.61 8.86 -6.28
C GLY A 245 -10.15 8.79 -7.75
N TYR A 246 -9.22 7.89 -8.10
CA TYR A 246 -8.69 7.73 -9.46
C TYR A 246 -9.71 7.21 -10.47
N ARG A 247 -10.75 6.53 -9.97
CA ARG A 247 -11.80 5.87 -10.77
C ARG A 247 -13.12 5.93 -10.01
N THR A 248 -14.20 5.88 -10.75
CA THR A 248 -15.54 5.72 -10.20
C THR A 248 -15.81 4.24 -9.88
N TRP A 249 -16.77 3.98 -8.98
CA TRP A 249 -17.17 2.62 -8.65
C TRP A 249 -17.82 1.89 -9.82
N ASP A 250 -18.59 2.60 -10.65
CA ASP A 250 -19.19 2.04 -11.86
C ASP A 250 -18.12 1.55 -12.85
N GLU A 251 -17.03 2.31 -13.00
CA GLU A 251 -15.88 1.88 -13.81
C GLU A 251 -15.23 0.62 -13.24
N ILE A 252 -15.14 0.48 -11.92
CA ILE A 252 -14.57 -0.74 -11.31
C ILE A 252 -15.52 -1.93 -11.45
N ALA A 253 -16.82 -1.74 -11.21
CA ALA A 253 -17.83 -2.79 -11.25
C ALA A 253 -18.02 -3.38 -12.66
N ALA A 254 -17.84 -2.55 -13.70
CA ALA A 254 -17.91 -3.00 -15.09
C ALA A 254 -16.71 -3.87 -15.55
N MET A 255 -15.65 -3.97 -14.74
CA MET A 255 -14.43 -4.68 -15.14
C MET A 255 -14.52 -6.19 -14.92
N LYS A 256 -13.99 -6.92 -15.90
CA LYS A 256 -13.92 -8.39 -15.92
C LYS A 256 -12.49 -8.88 -15.78
N PHE A 257 -12.31 -10.03 -15.12
CA PHE A 257 -11.03 -10.75 -14.96
C PHE A 257 -11.03 -12.09 -15.71
N GLU A 258 -11.87 -12.21 -16.75
CA GLU A 258 -12.17 -13.45 -17.46
C GLU A 258 -10.93 -14.08 -18.11
N ARG A 259 -9.98 -13.26 -18.61
CA ARG A 259 -8.72 -13.75 -19.21
C ARG A 259 -7.87 -14.54 -18.22
N GLN A 260 -8.11 -14.36 -16.93
CA GLN A 260 -7.35 -14.95 -15.83
C GLN A 260 -8.19 -15.97 -15.05
N GLY A 261 -9.35 -16.38 -15.56
CA GLY A 261 -10.19 -17.44 -15.00
C GLY A 261 -11.05 -17.04 -13.80
N TYR A 262 -11.13 -15.74 -13.47
CA TYR A 262 -11.99 -15.19 -12.42
C TYR A 262 -13.12 -14.35 -13.04
N GLY A 263 -14.27 -14.34 -12.36
CA GLY A 263 -15.40 -13.46 -12.71
C GLY A 263 -15.12 -11.97 -12.42
N SER A 264 -16.15 -11.14 -12.49
CA SER A 264 -16.10 -9.80 -11.89
C SER A 264 -15.93 -9.89 -10.37
N ILE A 265 -15.51 -8.79 -9.73
CA ILE A 265 -15.51 -8.72 -8.27
C ILE A 265 -16.98 -8.73 -7.80
N LYS A 266 -17.34 -9.76 -7.03
CA LYS A 266 -18.64 -9.84 -6.36
C LYS A 266 -18.66 -8.91 -5.16
N ASP A 267 -19.86 -8.41 -4.86
CA ASP A 267 -20.11 -7.57 -3.70
C ASP A 267 -19.15 -6.39 -3.64
N LEU A 268 -19.07 -5.53 -4.66
CA LEU A 268 -18.45 -4.21 -4.50
C LEU A 268 -19.48 -3.33 -3.76
N PRO A 269 -19.43 -3.17 -2.42
CA PRO A 269 -20.27 -2.18 -1.80
C PRO A 269 -19.87 -0.80 -2.32
N PHE A 270 -20.86 0.07 -2.49
CA PHE A 270 -20.63 1.51 -2.46
C PHE A 270 -19.80 1.83 -1.21
N PRO A 271 -18.89 2.83 -1.27
CA PRO A 271 -17.97 3.11 -0.19
C PRO A 271 -18.76 3.23 1.10
N THR A 272 -18.51 2.32 2.05
CA THR A 272 -18.87 2.60 3.42
C THR A 272 -18.05 3.80 3.79
N ALA A 273 -18.71 4.96 3.87
CA ALA A 273 -18.12 6.12 4.53
C ALA A 273 -17.62 5.59 5.88
N SER A 274 -16.30 5.45 6.00
CA SER A 274 -15.70 5.29 7.31
C SER A 274 -16.26 6.45 8.11
N SER A 275 -16.86 6.16 9.25
CA SER A 275 -17.61 7.06 10.11
C SER A 275 -16.80 8.31 10.47
N VAL A 276 -16.74 9.27 9.56
CA VAL A 276 -16.43 10.65 9.89
C VAL A 276 -17.80 11.26 10.14
N ALA A 277 -18.19 11.29 11.42
CA ALA A 277 -19.28 12.17 11.82
C ALA A 277 -18.97 13.55 11.21
N PRO A 278 -19.93 14.21 10.52
CA PRO A 278 -19.71 15.57 10.07
C PRO A 278 -19.29 16.41 11.30
N PRO A 279 -18.35 17.36 11.15
CA PRO A 279 -18.03 18.24 12.25
C PRO A 279 -19.35 18.87 12.73
N GLU A 280 -19.64 18.76 14.02
CA GLU A 280 -20.76 19.46 14.64
C GLU A 280 -20.70 20.91 14.17
N GLU A 281 -21.71 21.34 13.40
CA GLU A 281 -21.95 22.75 13.19
C GLU A 281 -22.11 23.36 14.57
N THR A 282 -21.11 24.13 14.99
CA THR A 282 -21.22 24.99 16.15
C THR A 282 -22.42 25.88 15.91
N ALA A 283 -23.54 25.56 16.58
CA ALA A 283 -24.70 26.41 16.63
C ALA A 283 -24.22 27.77 17.14
N SER A 284 -24.21 28.75 16.24
CA SER A 284 -24.06 30.15 16.59
C SER A 284 -25.25 30.51 17.46
N SER A 285 -25.03 30.60 18.76
CA SER A 285 -25.97 31.28 19.66
C SER A 285 -25.83 32.78 19.39
N SER A 286 -26.71 33.28 18.53
CA SER A 286 -27.13 34.67 18.60
C SER A 286 -28.21 34.76 19.67
N GLY A 287 -27.80 35.17 20.86
CA GLY A 287 -28.64 35.60 21.98
C GLY A 287 -27.91 36.71 22.72
#